data_AF-A0A7J7T613-F1
#
_entry.id   AF-A0A7J7T613-F1
#
_cell.length_a   1.000
_cell.length_b   1.000
_cell.length_c   1.000
_cell.angle_alpha   90.00
_cell.angle_beta   90.00
_cell.angle_gamma   90.00
#
_symmetry.space_group_name_H-M   'P 1'
#
loop_
_entity.id
_entity.type
_entity.pdbx_description
1 polymer ?
#
loop_
_entity_poly.entity_id
_entity_poly.type
_entity_poly.pdbx_seq_one_letter_code
_entity_poly.pdbx_strand_id
1 'polypeptide(L)'
;MFSLCGQGRKLLIIGTTSRKDVLQEMEMLTAFSTTIHVPNIATGEQLLEALELLGNFKDKERTIIAQQVKEKKVWIGIKKLLMLIEMSLQMDPEYRVRKFLALLREEGARSLDFENGLFANT
;
A
#
# COMPACT_ATOMS: atom_id res chain seq x y z
N MET A 1 -28.81 13.81 -31.99
CA MET A 1 -28.51 13.20 -30.68
C MET A 1 -27.81 11.87 -30.92
N PHE A 2 -26.47 11.84 -30.88
CA PHE A 2 -25.73 10.60 -31.10
C PHE A 2 -25.85 9.71 -29.84
N SER A 3 -26.52 8.57 -29.97
CA SER A 3 -26.48 7.52 -28.94
C SER A 3 -25.25 6.66 -29.19
N LEU A 4 -24.30 6.69 -28.26
CA LEU A 4 -23.00 6.01 -28.39
C LEU A 4 -23.11 4.47 -28.45
N CYS A 5 -24.20 3.89 -27.92
CA CYS A 5 -24.40 2.44 -27.86
C CYS A 5 -25.70 1.95 -28.54
N GLY A 6 -26.52 2.85 -29.08
CA GLY A 6 -27.85 2.54 -29.60
C GLY A 6 -28.92 2.51 -28.51
N GLN A 7 -30.18 2.67 -28.91
CA GLN A 7 -31.30 2.81 -27.99
C GLN A 7 -31.51 1.53 -27.14
N GLY A 8 -31.69 1.71 -25.83
CA GLY A 8 -31.91 0.61 -24.89
C GLY A 8 -30.65 -0.09 -24.37
N ARG A 9 -29.45 0.28 -24.83
CA ARG A 9 -28.18 -0.28 -24.32
C ARG A 9 -27.58 0.59 -23.22
N LYS A 10 -26.94 -0.05 -22.23
CA LYS A 10 -26.23 0.62 -21.13
C LYS A 10 -24.73 0.44 -21.32
N LEU A 11 -23.95 1.47 -21.02
CA LEU A 11 -22.49 1.45 -21.07
C LEU A 11 -21.93 1.95 -19.73
N LEU A 12 -20.97 1.21 -19.17
CA LEU A 12 -20.19 1.60 -18.00
C LEU A 12 -18.71 1.66 -18.41
N ILE A 13 -18.07 2.80 -18.17
CA ILE A 13 -16.64 3.00 -18.44
C ILE A 13 -15.93 3.14 -17.10
N ILE A 14 -14.88 2.33 -16.90
CA ILE A 14 -14.01 2.38 -15.72
C ILE A 14 -12.60 2.70 -16.19
N GLY A 15 -12.11 3.88 -15.82
CA GLY A 15 -10.71 4.27 -16.01
C GLY A 15 -9.96 4.20 -14.69
N THR A 16 -8.73 3.69 -14.72
CA THR A 16 -7.82 3.68 -13.57
C THR A 16 -6.60 4.54 -13.89
N THR A 17 -6.19 5.41 -12.98
CA THR A 17 -4.94 6.19 -13.10
C THR A 17 -4.21 6.26 -11.78
N SER A 18 -2.88 6.26 -11.83
CA SER A 18 -2.01 6.62 -10.70
C SER A 18 -1.61 8.10 -10.71
N ARG A 19 -1.98 8.85 -11.75
CA ARG A 19 -1.63 10.25 -12.00
C ARG A 19 -2.88 11.07 -12.32
N LYS A 20 -3.67 11.35 -11.29
CA LYS A 20 -4.90 12.16 -11.40
C LYS A 20 -4.59 13.60 -11.85
N ASP A 21 -3.47 14.15 -11.39
CA ASP A 21 -2.93 15.46 -11.75
C ASP A 21 -2.79 15.62 -13.27
N VAL A 22 -2.18 14.65 -13.94
CA VAL A 22 -1.99 14.68 -15.40
C VAL A 22 -3.34 14.67 -16.14
N LEU A 23 -4.29 13.84 -15.71
CA LEU A 23 -5.63 13.83 -16.33
C LEU A 23 -6.42 15.12 -16.07
N GLN A 24 -6.12 15.82 -14.99
CA GLN A 24 -6.73 17.12 -14.69
C GLN A 24 -6.18 18.19 -15.64
N GLU A 25 -4.86 18.22 -15.85
CA GLU A 25 -4.21 19.13 -16.79
C GLU A 25 -4.68 18.91 -18.24
N MET A 26 -5.02 17.67 -18.60
CA MET A 26 -5.58 17.31 -19.91
C MET A 26 -7.10 17.56 -20.03
N GLU A 27 -7.75 18.13 -19.01
CA GLU A 27 -9.21 18.31 -18.90
C GLU A 27 -10.03 17.01 -19.01
N MET A 28 -9.38 15.84 -19.03
CA MET A 28 -10.02 14.55 -19.23
C MET A 28 -10.85 14.12 -18.03
N LEU A 29 -10.52 14.59 -16.82
CA LEU A 29 -11.33 14.30 -15.64
C LEU A 29 -12.77 14.79 -15.78
N THR A 30 -13.01 15.84 -16.56
CA THR A 30 -14.37 16.38 -16.80
C THR A 30 -15.23 15.44 -17.66
N ALA A 31 -14.63 14.52 -18.41
CA ALA A 31 -15.34 13.53 -19.21
C ALA A 31 -15.92 12.37 -18.38
N PHE A 32 -15.42 12.16 -17.15
CA PHE A 32 -15.93 11.13 -16.24
C PHE A 32 -17.00 11.70 -15.31
N SER A 33 -18.09 10.96 -15.11
CA SER A 33 -19.20 11.40 -14.24
C SER A 33 -18.84 11.40 -12.75
N THR A 34 -17.89 10.57 -12.32
CA THR A 34 -17.46 10.48 -10.92
C THR A 34 -16.03 9.95 -10.81
N THR A 35 -15.40 10.20 -9.67
CA THR A 35 -14.08 9.67 -9.32
C THR A 35 -14.11 9.06 -7.93
N ILE A 36 -13.52 7.88 -7.77
CA ILE A 36 -13.36 7.20 -6.49
C ILE A 36 -11.86 7.16 -6.16
N HIS A 37 -11.48 7.64 -4.98
CA HIS A 37 -10.10 7.56 -4.52
C HIS A 37 -9.84 6.18 -3.90
N VAL A 38 -8.77 5.52 -4.35
CA VAL A 38 -8.27 4.28 -3.77
C VAL A 38 -6.96 4.61 -3.02
N PRO A 39 -7.00 4.76 -1.69
CA PRO A 39 -5.84 5.14 -0.91
C PRO A 39 -4.89 3.95 -0.67
N ASN A 40 -3.65 4.27 -0.30
CA ASN A 40 -2.71 3.29 0.25
C ASN A 40 -3.07 2.94 1.71
N ILE A 41 -2.51 1.84 2.20
CA ILE A 41 -2.51 1.52 3.64
C ILE A 41 -1.69 2.59 4.36
N ALA A 42 -2.29 3.24 5.35
CA ALA A 42 -1.74 4.44 5.99
C ALA A 42 -1.35 4.25 7.47
N THR A 43 -1.88 3.22 8.12
CA THR A 43 -1.69 2.97 9.56
C THR A 43 -1.12 1.58 9.84
N GLY A 44 -0.41 1.45 10.95
CA GLY A 44 0.04 0.14 11.45
C GLY A 44 -1.11 -0.83 11.67
N GLU A 45 -2.28 -0.36 12.12
CA GLU A 45 -3.47 -1.20 12.32
C GLU A 45 -3.99 -1.80 11.02
N GLN A 46 -4.18 -0.97 9.97
CA GLN A 46 -4.59 -1.45 8.65
C GLN A 46 -3.55 -2.41 8.04
N LEU A 47 -2.27 -2.15 8.28
CA LEU A 47 -1.20 -3.05 7.84
C LEU A 47 -1.32 -4.42 8.53
N LEU A 48 -1.53 -4.45 9.84
CA LEU A 48 -1.67 -5.70 10.59
C LEU A 48 -2.91 -6.49 10.19
N GLU A 49 -4.04 -5.80 9.97
CA GLU A 49 -5.26 -6.41 9.45
C GLU A 49 -5.02 -7.04 8.06
N ALA A 50 -4.32 -6.34 7.17
CA ALA A 50 -3.94 -6.90 5.87
C ALA A 50 -3.04 -8.14 6.02
N LEU A 51 -2.04 -8.10 6.90
CA LEU A 51 -1.14 -9.24 7.15
C LEU A 51 -1.87 -10.45 7.77
N GLU A 52 -2.87 -10.20 8.61
CA GLU A 52 -3.75 -11.22 9.17
C GLU A 52 -4.59 -11.91 8.10
N LEU A 53 -5.28 -11.13 7.27
CA LEU A 53 -6.12 -11.66 6.19
C LEU A 53 -5.31 -12.43 5.14
N LEU A 54 -4.06 -12.03 4.91
CA LEU A 54 -3.16 -12.71 3.97
C LEU A 54 -2.52 -13.98 4.56
N GLY A 55 -2.41 -14.10 5.89
CA GLY A 55 -2.02 -15.33 6.58
C GLY A 55 -0.57 -15.80 6.34
N ASN A 56 0.32 -14.94 5.83
CA ASN A 56 1.68 -15.33 5.47
C ASN A 56 2.67 -15.37 6.65
N PHE A 57 2.38 -14.61 7.72
CA PHE A 57 3.19 -14.54 8.93
C PHE A 57 2.51 -15.26 10.09
N LYS A 58 3.29 -15.99 10.89
CA LYS A 58 2.83 -16.65 12.12
C LYS A 58 2.45 -15.61 13.18
N ASP A 59 1.64 -15.99 14.17
CA ASP A 59 1.18 -15.09 15.24
C ASP A 59 2.33 -14.39 15.98
N LYS A 60 3.41 -15.13 16.26
CA LYS A 60 4.62 -14.57 16.87
C LYS A 60 5.28 -13.51 15.98
N GLU A 61 5.37 -13.76 14.67
CA GLU A 61 5.93 -12.81 13.71
C GLU A 61 5.05 -11.57 13.59
N ARG A 62 3.72 -11.74 13.49
CA ARG A 62 2.74 -10.65 13.49
C ARG A 62 2.82 -9.80 14.75
N THR A 63 3.04 -10.41 15.91
CA THR A 63 3.23 -9.69 17.19
C THR A 63 4.46 -8.80 17.17
N ILE A 64 5.59 -9.28 16.64
CA ILE A 64 6.83 -8.50 16.51
C ILE A 64 6.63 -7.33 15.53
N ILE A 65 5.99 -7.59 14.38
CA ILE A 65 5.65 -6.55 13.41
C ILE A 65 4.76 -5.49 14.07
N ALA A 66 3.73 -5.91 14.82
CA ALA A 66 2.81 -5.01 15.49
C ALA A 66 3.50 -4.05 16.45
N GLN A 67 4.43 -4.55 17.28
CA GLN A 67 5.24 -3.71 18.16
C GLN A 67 6.07 -2.68 17.39
N GLN A 68 6.57 -3.05 16.22
CA GLN A 68 7.45 -2.19 15.41
C GLN A 68 6.70 -1.15 14.60
N VAL A 69 5.43 -1.36 14.28
CA VAL A 69 4.59 -0.44 13.49
C VAL A 69 3.53 0.30 14.32
N LYS A 70 3.40 -0.04 15.61
CA LYS A 70 2.50 0.65 16.54
C LYS A 70 2.77 2.16 16.53
N GLU A 71 1.69 2.95 16.42
CA GLU A 71 1.72 4.42 16.40
C GLU A 71 2.56 5.05 15.27
N LYS A 72 3.03 4.24 14.31
CA LYS A 72 3.75 4.73 13.14
C LYS A 72 2.81 4.84 11.95
N LYS A 73 3.07 5.86 11.13
CA LYS A 73 2.45 5.99 9.82
C LYS A 73 3.20 5.09 8.84
N VAL A 74 2.44 4.47 7.95
CA VAL A 74 2.96 3.74 6.80
C VAL A 74 2.32 4.33 5.55
N TRP A 75 2.88 4.04 4.38
CA TRP A 75 2.27 4.44 3.11
C TRP A 75 2.62 3.43 2.05
N ILE A 76 1.81 2.38 1.93
CA ILE A 76 2.11 1.27 1.02
C ILE A 76 0.85 0.80 0.28
N GLY A 77 0.99 0.63 -1.03
CA GLY A 77 -0.06 0.04 -1.85
C GLY A 77 -0.08 -1.49 -1.72
N ILE A 78 -1.26 -2.10 -1.81
CA ILE A 78 -1.44 -3.54 -1.57
C ILE A 78 -0.55 -4.43 -2.47
N LYS A 79 -0.37 -4.07 -3.75
CA LYS A 79 0.51 -4.81 -4.67
C LYS A 79 1.97 -4.81 -4.20
N LYS A 80 2.44 -3.66 -3.69
CA LYS A 80 3.80 -3.53 -3.18
C LYS A 80 3.95 -4.31 -1.88
N LEU A 81 2.97 -4.23 -0.98
CA LEU A 81 2.94 -5.02 0.26
C LEU A 81 3.09 -6.51 -0.02
N LEU A 82 2.30 -7.07 -0.95
CA LEU A 82 2.41 -8.48 -1.37
C LEU A 82 3.82 -8.84 -1.85
N MET A 83 4.45 -7.96 -2.64
CA MET A 83 5.82 -8.15 -3.09
C MET A 83 6.82 -8.17 -1.92
N LEU A 84 6.68 -7.27 -0.94
CA LEU A 84 7.57 -7.24 0.23
C LEU A 84 7.42 -8.49 1.10
N ILE A 85 6.19 -8.97 1.27
CA ILE A 85 5.89 -10.22 1.98
C ILE A 85 6.60 -11.37 1.27
N GLU A 86 6.39 -11.53 -0.03
CA GLU A 86 6.97 -12.61 -0.82
C GLU A 86 8.51 -12.60 -0.73
N MET A 87 9.14 -11.45 -0.93
CA MET A 87 10.59 -11.29 -0.80
C MET A 87 11.10 -11.67 0.60
N SER A 88 10.30 -11.43 1.64
CA SER A 88 10.67 -11.75 3.03
C SER A 88 10.53 -13.24 3.33
N LEU A 89 9.56 -13.93 2.72
CA LEU A 89 9.34 -15.37 2.91
C LEU A 89 10.46 -16.24 2.31
N GLN A 90 11.21 -15.70 1.34
CA GLN A 90 12.39 -16.33 0.75
C GLN A 90 13.58 -16.42 1.72
N MET A 91 13.53 -15.71 2.86
CA MET A 91 14.54 -15.80 3.91
C MET A 91 14.28 -16.97 4.85
N ASP A 92 15.32 -17.43 5.54
CA ASP A 92 15.16 -18.39 6.64
C ASP A 92 14.18 -17.84 7.68
N PRO A 93 13.39 -18.70 8.35
CA PRO A 93 12.30 -18.30 9.25
C PRO A 93 12.69 -17.23 10.29
N GLU A 94 13.91 -17.28 10.80
CA GLU A 94 14.44 -16.33 11.80
C GLU A 94 14.71 -14.92 11.25
N TYR A 95 14.88 -14.75 9.93
CA TYR A 95 15.18 -13.45 9.30
C TYR A 95 13.99 -12.80 8.58
N ARG A 96 12.86 -13.51 8.41
CA ARG A 96 11.70 -13.03 7.63
C ARG A 96 11.18 -11.68 8.12
N VAL A 97 10.92 -11.56 9.41
CA VAL A 97 10.40 -10.32 10.03
C VAL A 97 11.39 -9.17 9.88
N ARG A 98 12.69 -9.43 10.10
CA ARG A 98 13.75 -8.42 9.94
C ARG A 98 13.81 -7.91 8.50
N LYS A 99 13.74 -8.82 7.51
CA LYS A 99 13.75 -8.48 6.10
C LYS A 99 12.50 -7.67 5.72
N PHE A 100 11.32 -8.08 6.17
CA PHE A 100 10.07 -7.39 5.90
C PHE A 100 10.10 -5.95 6.44
N LEU A 101 10.50 -5.77 7.70
CA LEU A 101 10.57 -4.44 8.32
C LEU A 101 11.63 -3.55 7.65
N ALA A 102 12.75 -4.11 7.18
CA ALA A 102 13.75 -3.37 6.42
C ALA A 102 13.17 -2.87 5.08
N LEU A 103 12.55 -3.76 4.31
CA LEU A 103 11.91 -3.41 3.04
C LEU A 103 10.78 -2.38 3.20
N LEU A 104 9.98 -2.53 4.27
CA LEU A 104 8.88 -1.60 4.56
C LEU A 104 9.39 -0.19 4.89
N ARG A 105 10.53 -0.08 5.58
CA ARG A 105 11.19 1.22 5.87
C ARG A 105 11.73 1.88 4.61
N GLU A 106 12.36 1.09 3.73
CA GLU A 106 12.87 1.59 2.44
C GLU A 106 11.72 2.15 1.57
N GLU A 107 10.55 1.51 1.59
CA GLU A 107 9.39 2.00 0.84
C GLU A 107 8.76 3.27 1.45
N GLY A 108 8.80 3.40 2.78
CA GLY A 108 8.26 4.54 3.54
C GLY A 108 9.17 5.79 3.59
N ALA A 109 10.34 5.75 2.97
CA ALA A 109 11.39 6.78 3.06
C ALA A 109 11.10 8.10 2.31
N ARG A 110 9.89 8.66 2.47
CA ARG A 110 9.58 10.04 2.09
C ARG A 110 8.91 10.89 3.16
N SER A 111 8.73 10.40 4.40
CA SER A 111 8.44 11.24 5.58
C SER A 111 8.29 10.39 6.84
N LEU A 112 9.40 9.81 7.27
CA LEU A 112 9.56 9.40 8.67
C LEU A 112 10.97 9.84 9.05
N ASP A 113 11.08 11.02 9.66
CA ASP A 113 12.28 11.43 10.37
C ASP A 113 12.46 10.49 11.56
N PHE A 114 13.03 9.31 11.30
CA PHE A 114 13.68 8.49 12.32
C PHE A 114 15.14 8.92 12.39
N GLU A 115 15.37 10.15 12.82
CA GLU A 115 16.68 10.51 13.35
C GLU A 115 16.68 10.34 14.87
N ASN A 116 17.73 9.66 15.32
CA ASN A 116 18.36 9.69 16.63
C ASN A 116 17.94 8.64 17.67
N GLY A 117 18.81 7.63 17.77
CA GLY A 117 19.20 7.04 19.05
C GLY A 117 18.96 5.55 19.17
N LEU A 118 19.81 4.71 18.58
CA LEU A 118 20.10 3.35 19.11
C LEU A 118 21.25 2.58 18.43
N PHE A 119 21.98 3.17 17.47
CA PHE A 119 23.21 2.56 16.94
C PHE A 119 24.38 3.54 17.00
N ALA A 120 24.65 4.04 18.19
CA ALA A 120 25.98 4.46 18.61
C ALA A 120 26.23 3.77 19.94
N ASN A 121 27.24 2.89 19.99
CA ASN A 121 27.66 2.02 21.10
C ASN A 121 26.91 0.68 21.24
N THR A 122 27.24 -0.30 20.39
CA THR A 122 28.03 -1.48 20.82
C THR A 122 28.59 -2.19 19.59
#